data_AF-A0A160IL67-F1
#
_entry.id   AF-A0A160IL67-F1
#
_cell.length_a   1.000
_cell.length_b   1.000
_cell.length_c   1.000
_cell.angle_alpha   90.00
_cell.angle_beta   90.00
_cell.angle_gamma   90.00
#
_symmetry.space_group_name_H-M   'P 1'
#
loop_
_entity.id
_entity.type
_entity.pdbx_description
1 polymer ?
#
loop_
_entity_poly.entity_id
_entity_poly.type
_entity_poly.pdbx_seq_one_letter_code
_entity_poly.pdbx_strand_id
1 'polypeptide(L)'
;MDIHSFFEEASELYSVQDLISEHTDMIFILESPHKEEIKSGVPLAGLSGRSMAKELFEVEESLPMGKLLKQYINENKKTAFGIVNVSSFPLQGSAFPDQSFVSRYSEEIKVAEAVRTSSVKVFKDEFRAKFDQLLLQHFETRLTSLLTENSLIVPCGRFAEKYVNKLSNRENLTVIEGVPHPSYHSWSRDRYQKVIDKVRVEGKKRTS
;
A
#
# COMPACT_ATOMS: atom_id res chain seq x y z
N MET A 1 -19.64 13.44 14.06
CA MET A 1 -18.56 12.72 13.38
C MET A 1 -18.90 12.73 11.90
N ASP A 2 -18.06 13.36 11.09
CA ASP A 2 -18.26 13.42 9.64
C ASP A 2 -17.14 12.66 8.94
N ILE A 3 -17.40 11.38 8.70
CA ILE A 3 -16.47 10.47 8.04
C ILE A 3 -16.15 10.93 6.62
N HIS A 4 -17.08 11.60 5.93
CA HIS A 4 -16.86 12.04 4.55
C HIS A 4 -15.90 13.23 4.52
N SER A 5 -16.18 14.26 5.33
CA SER A 5 -15.30 15.43 5.42
C SER A 5 -13.89 15.06 5.88
N PHE A 6 -13.76 14.15 6.86
CA PHE A 6 -12.46 13.62 7.26
C PHE A 6 -11.75 12.93 6.09
N PHE A 7 -12.44 12.04 5.38
CA PHE A 7 -11.83 11.28 4.28
C PHE A 7 -11.36 12.19 3.15
N GLU A 8 -12.17 13.18 2.77
CA GLU A 8 -11.83 14.16 1.74
C GLU A 8 -10.65 15.05 2.16
N GLU A 9 -10.72 15.67 3.34
CA GLU A 9 -9.66 16.57 3.82
C GLU A 9 -8.35 15.79 4.08
N ALA A 10 -8.43 14.57 4.61
CA ALA A 10 -7.25 13.72 4.79
C ALA A 10 -6.62 13.32 3.44
N SER A 11 -7.46 13.00 2.45
CA SER A 11 -7.00 12.68 1.10
C SER A 11 -6.38 13.90 0.42
N GLU A 12 -6.96 15.08 0.56
CA GLU A 12 -6.43 16.32 -0.03
C GLU A 12 -5.09 16.72 0.57
N LEU A 13 -4.99 16.71 1.91
CA LEU A 13 -3.81 17.24 2.62
C LEU A 13 -2.66 16.25 2.76
N TYR A 14 -2.97 14.95 2.83
CA TYR A 14 -1.99 13.93 3.24
C TYR A 14 -1.89 12.74 2.29
N SER A 15 -2.46 12.82 1.09
CA SER A 15 -2.27 11.75 0.11
C SER A 15 -0.82 11.63 -0.36
N VAL A 16 -0.35 10.39 -0.36
CA VAL A 16 0.86 9.97 -1.05
C VAL A 16 0.44 9.26 -2.32
N GLN A 17 0.94 9.77 -3.44
CA GLN A 17 0.61 9.26 -4.77
C GLN A 17 1.12 7.83 -4.96
N ASP A 18 0.35 7.04 -5.71
CA ASP A 18 0.81 5.72 -6.16
C ASP A 18 2.02 5.88 -7.09
N LEU A 19 2.89 4.86 -7.12
CA LEU A 19 4.05 4.83 -8.00
C LEU A 19 3.84 3.79 -9.08
N ILE A 20 3.69 4.24 -10.33
CA ILE A 20 3.57 3.41 -11.50
C ILE A 20 4.37 3.99 -12.67
N SER A 21 4.67 3.16 -13.65
CA SER A 21 5.31 3.48 -14.92
C SER A 21 4.52 2.82 -16.06
N GLU A 22 4.78 3.22 -17.31
CA GLU A 22 4.22 2.55 -18.50
C GLU A 22 4.64 1.08 -18.64
N HIS A 23 5.67 0.65 -17.90
CA HIS A 23 6.20 -0.71 -17.91
C HIS A 23 5.77 -1.51 -16.68
N THR A 24 4.88 -0.97 -15.84
CA THR A 24 4.46 -1.62 -14.60
C THR A 24 3.57 -2.83 -14.88
N ASP A 25 4.08 -4.01 -14.53
CA ASP A 25 3.38 -5.30 -14.67
C ASP A 25 3.26 -6.06 -13.34
N MET A 26 3.85 -5.53 -12.27
CA MET A 26 3.81 -6.11 -10.92
C MET A 26 3.58 -5.02 -9.88
N ILE A 27 2.41 -5.02 -9.25
CA ILE A 27 1.97 -3.95 -8.34
C ILE A 27 1.94 -4.48 -6.90
N PHE A 28 2.74 -3.88 -6.05
CA PHE A 28 2.72 -4.14 -4.61
C PHE A 28 1.63 -3.30 -3.95
N ILE A 29 0.71 -3.94 -3.22
CA ILE A 29 -0.38 -3.29 -2.50
C ILE A 29 -0.06 -3.25 -1.01
N LEU A 30 0.03 -2.06 -0.40
CA LEU A 30 0.31 -1.90 1.03
C LEU A 30 -0.86 -1.25 1.76
N GLU A 31 -0.76 -1.10 3.08
CA GLU A 31 -1.84 -0.59 3.94
C GLU A 31 -2.13 0.90 3.73
N SER A 32 -1.19 1.76 4.14
CA SER A 32 -1.31 3.22 4.07
C SER A 32 0.07 3.85 4.29
N PRO A 33 0.26 5.12 3.91
CA PRO A 33 1.47 5.88 4.24
C PRO A 33 1.72 6.00 5.75
N HIS A 34 2.99 6.05 6.11
CA HIS A 34 3.44 6.40 7.46
C HIS A 34 4.28 7.68 7.40
N LYS A 35 4.86 8.09 8.54
CA LYS A 35 5.59 9.35 8.72
C LYS A 35 6.62 9.67 7.61
N GLU A 36 7.42 8.68 7.22
CA GLU A 36 8.49 8.89 6.22
C GLU A 36 7.93 9.04 4.81
N GLU A 37 6.86 8.31 4.50
CA GLU A 37 6.14 8.41 3.23
C GLU A 37 5.47 9.78 3.09
N ILE A 38 4.85 10.29 4.17
CA ILE A 38 4.26 11.63 4.21
C ILE A 38 5.32 12.71 4.04
N LYS A 39 6.43 12.60 4.79
CA LYS A 39 7.53 13.57 4.72
C LYS A 39 8.17 13.63 3.33
N SER A 40 8.26 12.51 2.62
CA SER A 40 8.91 12.42 1.31
C SER A 40 7.95 12.54 0.12
N GLY A 41 6.65 12.38 0.33
CA GLY A 41 5.65 12.29 -0.73
C GLY A 41 5.83 11.06 -1.61
N VAL A 42 6.28 9.94 -1.05
CA VAL A 42 6.58 8.69 -1.78
C VAL A 42 6.21 7.47 -0.93
N PRO A 43 5.50 6.45 -1.46
CA PRO A 43 5.18 5.25 -0.68
C PRO A 43 6.46 4.43 -0.41
N LEU A 44 6.48 3.59 0.63
CA LEU A 44 7.68 2.81 1.02
C LEU A 44 8.99 3.61 1.05
N ALA A 45 8.95 4.83 1.57
CA ALA A 45 10.12 5.69 1.72
C ALA A 45 10.92 5.39 2.99
N GLY A 46 10.34 4.64 3.94
CA GLY A 46 10.94 4.28 5.21
C GLY A 46 11.69 2.93 5.24
N LEU A 47 11.89 2.42 6.46
CA LEU A 47 12.62 1.16 6.72
C LEU A 47 11.97 -0.07 6.07
N SER A 48 10.64 -0.13 6.05
CA SER A 48 9.91 -1.21 5.36
C SER A 48 10.27 -1.26 3.87
N GLY A 49 10.35 -0.10 3.21
CA GLY A 49 10.77 -0.01 1.82
C GLY A 49 12.22 -0.43 1.61
N ARG A 50 13.11 -0.12 2.54
CA ARG A 50 14.51 -0.58 2.49
C ARG A 50 14.60 -2.09 2.63
N SER A 51 13.89 -2.67 3.59
CA SER A 51 13.85 -4.13 3.78
C SER A 51 13.31 -4.83 2.54
N MET A 52 12.24 -4.29 1.94
CA MET A 52 11.65 -4.84 0.71
C MET A 52 12.63 -4.78 -0.46
N ALA A 53 13.29 -3.64 -0.69
CA ALA A 53 14.23 -3.48 -1.79
C ALA A 53 15.45 -4.40 -1.63
N LYS A 54 16.02 -4.51 -0.42
CA LYS A 54 17.10 -5.45 -0.12
C LYS A 54 16.70 -6.89 -0.49
N GLU A 55 15.53 -7.33 -0.04
CA GLU A 55 15.08 -8.70 -0.30
C GLU A 55 14.71 -8.93 -1.76
N LEU A 56 14.16 -7.94 -2.47
CA LEU A 56 13.73 -8.10 -3.87
C LEU A 56 14.91 -8.09 -4.84
N PHE A 57 15.89 -7.20 -4.61
CA PHE A 57 17.04 -7.01 -5.50
C PHE A 57 18.30 -7.75 -5.05
N GLU A 58 18.28 -8.33 -3.85
CA GLU A 58 19.42 -9.06 -3.27
C GLU A 58 20.67 -8.15 -3.12
N VAL A 59 20.45 -6.87 -2.77
CA VAL A 59 21.50 -5.85 -2.56
C VAL A 59 21.41 -5.30 -1.13
N GLU A 60 22.52 -5.36 -0.39
CA GLU A 60 22.60 -4.93 1.02
C GLU A 60 22.32 -3.43 1.22
N GLU A 61 22.88 -2.58 0.36
CA GLU A 61 22.67 -1.13 0.40
C GLU A 61 21.71 -0.69 -0.70
N SER A 62 20.41 -0.85 -0.46
CA SER A 62 19.38 -0.35 -1.37
C SER A 62 18.76 0.94 -0.84
N LEU A 63 18.46 1.89 -1.73
CA LEU A 63 17.47 2.92 -1.43
C LEU A 63 16.13 2.26 -1.02
N PRO A 64 15.32 2.91 -0.16
CA PRO A 64 13.95 2.43 0.08
C PRO A 64 13.19 2.25 -1.22
N MET A 65 12.44 1.15 -1.33
CA MET A 65 11.77 0.71 -2.57
C MET A 65 11.09 1.86 -3.33
N GLY A 66 10.25 2.67 -2.68
CA GLY A 66 9.57 3.73 -3.43
C GLY A 66 10.48 4.87 -3.85
N LYS A 67 11.54 5.19 -3.09
CA LYS A 67 12.54 6.18 -3.53
C LYS A 67 13.32 5.67 -4.75
N LEU A 68 13.68 4.38 -4.74
CA LEU A 68 14.34 3.73 -5.86
C LEU A 68 13.46 3.75 -7.12
N LEU A 69 12.20 3.34 -7.00
CA LEU A 69 11.26 3.34 -8.12
C LEU A 69 10.99 4.75 -8.65
N LYS A 70 10.80 5.74 -7.76
CA LYS A 70 10.64 7.14 -8.16
C LYS A 70 11.86 7.65 -8.92
N GLN A 71 13.07 7.29 -8.48
CA GLN A 71 14.29 7.63 -9.21
C GLN A 71 14.31 6.98 -10.60
N TYR A 72 13.96 5.69 -10.72
CA TYR A 72 13.91 5.00 -12.01
C TYR A 72 12.90 5.66 -12.96
N ILE A 73 11.70 5.97 -12.47
CA ILE A 73 10.66 6.66 -13.26
C ILE A 73 11.17 8.03 -13.72
N ASN A 74 11.74 8.84 -12.83
CA ASN A 74 12.26 10.18 -13.18
C ASN A 74 13.42 10.13 -14.18
N GLU A 75 14.23 9.07 -14.14
CA GLU A 75 15.35 8.85 -15.07
C GLU A 75 14.93 8.09 -16.34
N ASN A 76 13.62 7.85 -16.55
CA ASN A 76 13.07 7.04 -17.64
C ASN A 76 13.70 5.63 -17.75
N LYS A 77 14.10 5.05 -16.61
CA LYS A 77 14.55 3.66 -16.53
C LYS A 77 13.35 2.74 -16.46
N LYS A 78 13.43 1.64 -17.21
CA LYS A 78 12.39 0.60 -17.19
C LYS A 78 12.29 -0.03 -15.82
N THR A 79 11.07 -0.14 -15.30
CA THR A 79 10.75 -0.87 -14.08
C THR A 79 9.41 -1.58 -14.24
N ALA A 80 9.40 -2.88 -13.96
CA ALA A 80 8.18 -3.68 -13.92
C ALA A 80 7.36 -3.48 -12.64
N PHE A 81 7.94 -2.82 -11.63
CA PHE A 81 7.36 -2.70 -10.31
C PHE A 81 6.60 -1.40 -10.13
N GLY A 82 5.41 -1.51 -9.56
CA GLY A 82 4.59 -0.41 -9.06
C GLY A 82 4.23 -0.58 -7.58
N ILE A 83 3.82 0.50 -6.94
CA ILE A 83 3.38 0.53 -5.55
C ILE A 83 2.07 1.30 -5.46
N VAL A 84 1.06 0.66 -4.84
CA VAL A 84 -0.22 1.27 -4.51
C VAL A 84 -0.49 1.04 -3.03
N ASN A 85 -0.99 2.04 -2.32
CA ASN A 85 -1.54 1.82 -0.97
C ASN A 85 -3.05 1.62 -1.06
N VAL A 86 -3.64 0.84 -0.15
CA VAL A 86 -5.10 0.78 0.00
C VAL A 86 -5.64 2.17 0.35
N SER A 87 -5.11 2.79 1.42
CA SER A 87 -5.37 4.21 1.74
C SER A 87 -4.28 5.09 1.14
N SER A 88 -4.64 6.14 0.41
CA SER A 88 -3.66 7.11 -0.08
C SER A 88 -3.11 7.99 1.04
N PHE A 89 -3.80 8.10 2.16
CA PHE A 89 -3.42 8.92 3.33
C PHE A 89 -3.27 8.04 4.60
N PRO A 90 -2.64 8.54 5.68
CA PRO A 90 -2.38 7.74 6.86
C PRO A 90 -3.65 7.24 7.56
N LEU A 91 -3.63 5.99 8.02
CA LEU A 91 -4.72 5.42 8.83
C LEU A 91 -4.45 5.45 10.34
N GLN A 92 -3.29 5.96 10.75
CA GLN A 92 -2.88 6.06 12.16
C GLN A 92 -2.69 7.52 12.54
N GLY A 93 -3.24 7.93 13.69
CA GLY A 93 -3.15 9.32 14.18
C GLY A 93 -1.72 9.82 14.27
N SER A 94 -0.82 8.95 14.73
CA SER A 94 0.61 9.28 14.91
C SER A 94 1.35 9.59 13.61
N ALA A 95 0.81 9.23 12.43
CA ALA A 95 1.45 9.47 11.15
C ALA A 95 1.04 10.81 10.50
N PHE A 96 -0.01 11.47 11.02
CA PHE A 96 -0.36 12.83 10.62
C PHE A 96 0.63 13.83 11.24
N PRO A 97 1.20 14.76 10.46
CA PRO A 97 2.17 15.73 10.96
C PRO A 97 1.52 16.91 11.70
N ASP A 98 0.28 17.26 11.38
CA ASP A 98 -0.44 18.39 11.98
C ASP A 98 -1.29 17.95 13.17
N GLN A 99 -0.91 18.40 14.37
CA GLN A 99 -1.63 18.08 15.60
C GLN A 99 -3.00 18.76 15.70
N SER A 100 -3.20 19.89 15.02
CA SER A 100 -4.51 20.55 14.97
C SER A 100 -5.52 19.74 14.17
N PHE A 101 -5.08 19.15 13.05
CA PHE A 101 -5.86 18.19 12.27
C PHE A 101 -6.20 16.94 13.10
N VAL A 102 -5.21 16.35 13.78
CA VAL A 102 -5.42 15.17 14.64
C VAL A 102 -6.41 15.46 15.77
N SER A 103 -6.32 16.64 16.38
CA SER A 103 -7.23 17.05 17.45
C SER A 103 -8.66 17.24 16.93
N ARG A 104 -8.81 17.87 15.77
CA ARG A 104 -10.11 18.11 15.11
C ARG A 104 -10.82 16.81 14.74
N TYR A 105 -10.09 15.86 14.14
CA TYR A 105 -10.62 14.59 13.62
C TYR A 105 -10.32 13.38 14.53
N SER A 106 -10.19 13.61 15.84
CA SER A 106 -9.74 12.57 16.76
C SER A 106 -10.64 11.33 16.80
N GLU A 107 -11.97 11.49 16.62
CA GLU A 107 -12.91 10.36 16.60
C GLU A 107 -12.90 9.63 15.25
N GLU A 108 -12.80 10.34 14.14
CA GLU A 108 -12.69 9.77 12.80
C GLU A 108 -11.38 8.99 12.64
N ILE A 109 -10.27 9.49 13.20
CA ILE A 109 -8.99 8.78 13.26
C ILE A 109 -9.12 7.48 14.07
N LYS A 110 -9.86 7.47 15.19
CA LYS A 110 -10.13 6.23 15.94
C LYS A 110 -10.93 5.23 15.10
N VAL A 111 -11.87 5.69 14.27
CA VAL A 111 -12.60 4.84 13.32
C VAL A 111 -11.64 4.26 12.28
N ALA A 112 -10.78 5.09 11.68
CA ALA A 112 -9.78 4.64 10.70
C ALA A 112 -8.84 3.58 11.31
N GLU A 113 -8.31 3.82 12.51
CA GLU A 113 -7.46 2.87 13.22
C GLU A 113 -8.19 1.56 13.55
N ALA A 114 -9.45 1.63 13.97
CA ALA A 114 -10.25 0.44 14.25
C ALA A 114 -10.49 -0.39 12.98
N VAL A 115 -10.77 0.25 11.84
CA VAL A 115 -10.91 -0.43 10.54
C VAL A 115 -9.59 -1.06 10.10
N ARG A 116 -8.47 -0.35 10.31
CA ARG A 116 -7.11 -0.78 10.02
C ARG A 116 -6.70 -2.06 10.76
N THR A 117 -6.96 -2.12 12.06
CA THR A 117 -6.54 -3.27 12.89
C THR A 117 -7.52 -4.44 12.88
N SER A 118 -8.74 -4.23 12.38
CA SER A 118 -9.79 -5.25 12.43
C SER A 118 -9.67 -6.30 11.33
N SER A 119 -9.88 -7.55 11.73
CA SER A 119 -9.99 -8.73 10.85
C SER A 119 -11.43 -9.03 10.41
N VAL A 120 -12.42 -8.25 10.85
CA VAL A 120 -13.82 -8.50 10.48
C VAL A 120 -14.04 -8.19 9.00
N LYS A 121 -14.88 -9.00 8.35
CA LYS A 121 -15.25 -8.79 6.93
C LYS A 121 -16.25 -7.65 6.76
N VAL A 122 -17.18 -7.53 7.71
CA VAL A 122 -18.28 -6.56 7.71
C VAL A 122 -18.38 -5.91 9.08
N PHE A 123 -18.45 -4.59 9.13
CA PHE A 123 -18.64 -3.83 10.36
C PHE A 123 -20.13 -3.62 10.63
N LYS A 124 -20.55 -3.84 11.89
CA LYS A 124 -21.92 -3.51 12.35
C LYS A 124 -22.06 -2.04 12.74
N ASP A 125 -20.96 -1.42 13.14
CA ASP A 125 -20.89 0.00 13.46
C ASP A 125 -20.96 0.82 12.16
N GLU A 126 -21.87 1.78 12.11
CA GLU A 126 -22.18 2.54 10.89
C GLU A 126 -20.98 3.39 10.42
N PHE A 127 -20.27 4.04 11.33
CA PHE A 127 -19.11 4.87 10.98
C PHE A 127 -17.95 4.04 10.43
N ARG A 128 -17.65 2.89 11.04
CA ARG A 128 -16.64 1.95 10.53
C ARG A 128 -17.05 1.33 9.20
N ALA A 129 -18.33 0.97 9.03
CA ALA A 129 -18.82 0.44 7.77
C ALA A 129 -18.71 1.49 6.65
N LYS A 130 -19.09 2.74 6.93
CA LYS A 130 -18.97 3.86 5.99
C LYS A 130 -17.51 4.15 5.63
N PHE A 131 -16.61 4.20 6.60
CA PHE A 131 -15.19 4.39 6.34
C PHE A 131 -14.57 3.23 5.54
N ASP A 132 -14.89 1.98 5.88
CA ASP A 132 -14.42 0.78 5.15
C ASP A 132 -14.89 0.80 3.69
N GLN A 133 -16.12 1.23 3.43
CA GLN A 133 -16.68 1.38 2.08
C GLN A 133 -16.00 2.50 1.28
N LEU A 134 -15.83 3.69 1.85
CA LEU A 134 -15.12 4.78 1.18
C LEU A 134 -13.70 4.37 0.83
N LEU A 135 -13.02 3.68 1.74
CA LEU A 135 -11.67 3.19 1.51
C LEU A 135 -11.61 2.17 0.37
N LEU A 136 -12.56 1.22 0.33
CA LEU A 136 -12.65 0.24 -0.74
C LEU A 136 -12.91 0.89 -2.10
N GLN A 137 -13.90 1.79 -2.18
CA GLN A 137 -14.26 2.46 -3.43
C GLN A 137 -13.11 3.31 -3.96
N HIS A 138 -12.44 4.07 -3.09
CA HIS A 138 -11.28 4.88 -3.47
C HIS A 138 -10.10 4.03 -3.91
N PHE A 139 -9.81 2.94 -3.19
CA PHE A 139 -8.77 1.98 -3.57
C PHE A 139 -9.07 1.30 -4.91
N GLU A 140 -10.28 0.79 -5.10
CA GLU A 140 -10.69 0.07 -6.31
C GLU A 140 -10.66 0.98 -7.54
N THR A 141 -11.13 2.22 -7.40
CA THR A 141 -11.09 3.21 -8.49
C THR A 141 -9.66 3.51 -8.91
N ARG A 142 -8.77 3.75 -7.93
CA ARG A 142 -7.35 4.01 -8.22
C ARG A 142 -6.66 2.78 -8.78
N LEU A 143 -6.82 1.60 -8.21
CA LEU A 143 -6.13 0.41 -8.68
C LEU A 143 -6.57 0.05 -10.11
N THR A 144 -7.87 0.05 -10.38
CA THR A 144 -8.43 -0.39 -11.68
C THR A 144 -7.93 0.47 -12.84
N SER A 145 -7.70 1.76 -12.63
CA SER A 145 -7.15 2.64 -13.67
C SER A 145 -5.68 2.37 -14.01
N LEU A 146 -4.98 1.59 -13.18
CA LEU A 146 -3.56 1.23 -13.34
C LEU A 146 -3.37 -0.21 -13.84
N LEU A 147 -4.45 -1.01 -13.87
CA LEU A 147 -4.36 -2.41 -14.26
C LEU A 147 -4.21 -2.56 -15.78
N THR A 148 -3.36 -3.50 -16.15
CA THR A 148 -3.19 -4.04 -17.50
C THR A 148 -3.56 -5.52 -17.51
N GLU A 149 -3.74 -6.12 -18.70
CA GLU A 149 -4.04 -7.55 -18.82
C GLU A 149 -2.99 -8.46 -18.17
N ASN A 150 -1.73 -8.00 -18.09
CA ASN A 150 -0.60 -8.74 -17.53
C ASN A 150 -0.28 -8.40 -16.07
N SER A 151 -1.09 -7.54 -15.45
CA SER A 151 -0.83 -7.05 -14.09
C SER A 151 -0.85 -8.17 -13.05
N LEU A 152 0.25 -8.28 -12.31
CA LEU A 152 0.42 -9.17 -11.16
C LEU A 152 0.28 -8.37 -9.86
N ILE A 153 -0.68 -8.74 -9.03
CA ILE A 153 -0.96 -8.05 -7.76
C ILE A 153 -0.31 -8.78 -6.60
N VAL A 154 0.36 -8.02 -5.73
CA VAL A 154 1.06 -8.53 -4.55
C VAL A 154 0.60 -7.78 -3.30
N PRO A 155 -0.47 -8.24 -2.64
CA PRO A 155 -0.89 -7.67 -1.36
C PRO A 155 0.13 -7.98 -0.25
N CYS A 156 0.75 -6.95 0.30
CA CYS A 156 1.76 -7.08 1.35
C CYS A 156 1.12 -6.90 2.73
N GLY A 157 0.75 -8.03 3.34
CA GLY A 157 0.16 -8.10 4.67
C GLY A 157 -1.36 -8.21 4.66
N ARG A 158 -1.91 -8.62 5.82
CA ARG A 158 -3.33 -9.00 5.95
C ARG A 158 -4.30 -7.88 5.60
N PHE A 159 -3.95 -6.63 5.86
CA PHE A 159 -4.81 -5.50 5.53
C PHE A 159 -4.94 -5.32 4.01
N ALA A 160 -3.82 -5.30 3.29
CA ALA A 160 -3.83 -5.22 1.83
C ALA A 160 -4.56 -6.42 1.21
N GLU A 161 -4.30 -7.62 1.72
CA GLU A 161 -4.96 -8.86 1.26
C GLU A 161 -6.48 -8.82 1.49
N LYS A 162 -6.93 -8.29 2.64
CA LYS A 162 -8.36 -8.07 2.92
C LYS A 162 -9.02 -7.20 1.85
N TYR A 163 -8.39 -6.10 1.44
CA TYR A 163 -8.95 -5.17 0.47
C TYR A 163 -8.86 -5.67 -0.97
N VAL A 164 -7.76 -6.32 -1.35
CA VAL A 164 -7.67 -6.99 -2.66
C VAL A 164 -8.78 -8.04 -2.80
N ASN A 165 -9.06 -8.82 -1.75
CA ASN A 165 -10.14 -9.81 -1.75
C ASN A 165 -11.57 -9.23 -1.74
N LYS A 166 -11.71 -7.92 -1.54
CA LYS A 166 -13.01 -7.21 -1.62
C LYS A 166 -13.27 -6.59 -2.99
N LEU A 167 -12.28 -6.57 -3.89
CA LEU A 167 -12.43 -5.97 -5.22
C LEU A 167 -13.48 -6.71 -6.05
N SER A 168 -14.28 -5.97 -6.82
CA SER A 168 -15.33 -6.54 -7.67
C SER A 168 -14.76 -7.43 -8.79
N ASN A 169 -13.56 -7.12 -9.27
CA ASN A 169 -12.86 -7.86 -10.32
C ASN A 169 -11.84 -8.87 -9.78
N ARG A 170 -11.86 -9.22 -8.47
CA ARG A 170 -10.86 -10.06 -7.82
C ARG A 170 -10.56 -11.38 -8.56
N GLU A 171 -11.58 -12.04 -9.11
CA GLU A 171 -11.43 -13.32 -9.83
C GLU A 171 -10.64 -13.20 -11.14
N ASN A 172 -10.57 -11.99 -11.71
CA ASN A 172 -9.82 -11.71 -12.94
C ASN A 172 -8.37 -11.30 -12.66
N LEU A 173 -7.99 -11.13 -11.39
CA LEU A 173 -6.65 -10.68 -11.02
C LEU A 173 -5.71 -11.86 -10.81
N THR A 174 -4.50 -11.75 -11.35
CA THR A 174 -3.40 -12.64 -10.97
C THR A 174 -2.80 -12.13 -9.66
N VAL A 175 -2.85 -12.92 -8.59
CA VAL A 175 -2.44 -12.49 -7.24
C VAL A 175 -1.40 -13.44 -6.63
N ILE A 176 -0.35 -12.89 -5.99
CA ILE A 176 0.51 -13.62 -5.05
C ILE A 176 0.05 -13.34 -3.62
N GLU A 177 -0.73 -14.27 -3.07
CA GLU A 177 -1.24 -14.19 -1.70
C GLU A 177 -0.21 -14.58 -0.64
N GLY A 178 -0.50 -14.26 0.62
CA GLY A 178 0.33 -14.64 1.76
C GLY A 178 1.66 -13.89 1.90
N VAL A 179 1.90 -12.85 1.09
CA VAL A 179 3.10 -12.01 1.22
C VAL A 179 2.98 -11.16 2.49
N PRO A 180 3.94 -11.22 3.43
CA PRO A 180 3.88 -10.45 4.65
C PRO A 180 4.08 -8.95 4.36
N HIS A 181 3.62 -8.09 5.28
CA HIS A 181 4.01 -6.69 5.24
C HIS A 181 5.53 -6.56 5.46
N PRO A 182 6.28 -5.71 4.73
CA PRO A 182 7.74 -5.64 4.83
C PRO A 182 8.29 -5.01 6.13
N SER A 183 7.42 -4.53 7.02
CA SER A 183 7.83 -4.03 8.33
C SER A 183 8.43 -5.13 9.22
N TYR A 184 9.23 -4.72 10.20
CA TYR A 184 9.90 -5.60 11.17
C TYR A 184 10.70 -6.74 10.53
N HIS A 185 11.31 -6.46 9.37
CA HIS A 185 12.08 -7.41 8.57
C HIS A 185 11.33 -8.72 8.28
N SER A 186 10.01 -8.64 8.06
CA SER A 186 9.22 -9.86 7.85
C SER A 186 9.62 -10.60 6.58
N TRP A 187 10.10 -9.90 5.54
CA TRP A 187 10.50 -10.51 4.28
C TRP A 187 11.76 -11.37 4.39
N SER A 188 12.61 -11.14 5.40
CA SER A 188 13.84 -11.92 5.62
C SER A 188 13.65 -13.11 6.57
N ARG A 189 12.40 -13.43 6.97
CA ARG A 189 12.12 -14.53 7.92
C ARG A 189 11.87 -15.82 7.16
N ASP A 190 12.51 -16.90 7.60
CA ASP A 190 12.43 -18.25 6.98
C ASP A 190 11.00 -18.71 6.67
N ARG A 191 10.05 -18.44 7.57
CA ARG A 191 8.65 -18.85 7.38
C ARG A 191 7.97 -18.23 6.14
N TYR A 192 8.51 -17.14 5.61
CA TYR A 192 8.01 -16.46 4.42
C TYR A 192 8.91 -16.67 3.20
N GLN A 193 10.04 -17.36 3.32
CA GLN A 193 11.03 -17.49 2.25
C GLN A 193 10.41 -18.02 0.95
N LYS A 194 9.56 -19.05 1.04
CA LYS A 194 8.86 -19.63 -0.12
C LYS A 194 8.04 -18.62 -0.92
N VAL A 195 7.31 -17.72 -0.24
CA VAL A 195 6.47 -16.73 -0.94
C VAL A 195 7.32 -15.55 -1.45
N ILE A 196 8.36 -15.16 -0.73
CA ILE A 196 9.29 -14.12 -1.18
C ILE A 196 10.10 -14.58 -2.40
N ASP A 197 10.52 -15.85 -2.44
CA ASP A 197 11.18 -16.42 -3.62
C ASP A 197 10.25 -16.43 -4.84
N LYS A 198 8.95 -16.75 -4.64
CA LYS A 198 7.95 -16.64 -5.71
C LYS A 198 7.83 -15.19 -6.22
N VAL A 199 7.80 -14.20 -5.32
CA VAL A 199 7.80 -12.77 -5.67
C VAL A 199 9.05 -12.41 -6.49
N ARG A 200 10.24 -12.84 -6.08
CA ARG A 200 11.49 -12.59 -6.80
C ARG A 200 11.48 -13.21 -8.19
N VAL A 201 11.07 -14.47 -8.31
CA VAL A 201 11.01 -15.18 -9.59
C VAL A 201 10.08 -14.47 -10.56
N GLU A 202 8.89 -14.06 -10.10
CA GLU A 202 7.94 -13.32 -10.95
C GLU A 202 8.44 -11.91 -11.31
N GLY A 203 9.14 -11.25 -10.38
CA GLY A 203 9.80 -9.97 -10.65
C GLY A 203 10.89 -10.09 -11.72
N LYS A 204 11.80 -11.06 -11.58
CA LYS A 204 12.90 -11.30 -12.55
C LYS A 204 12.36 -11.58 -13.96
N LYS A 205 11.28 -12.36 -14.09
CA LYS A 205 10.62 -12.62 -15.39
C LYS A 205 10.10 -11.38 -16.09
N ARG A 206 9.69 -10.34 -15.34
CA ARG A 206 9.11 -9.11 -15.88
C ARG A 206 10.13 -8.00 -16.13
N THR A 207 11.30 -8.11 -15.52
CA THR A 207 12.41 -7.16 -15.72
C THR A 207 13.44 -7.61 -16.76
N SER A 208 13.33 -8.85 -17.26
CA SER A 208 14.21 -9.42 -18.30
C SER A 208 13.68 -9.10 -19.69
#